data_AF-A0A7K2P985-F1
#
_entry.id   AF-A0A7K2P985-F1
#
_cell.length_a   1.000
_cell.length_b   1.000
_cell.length_c   1.000
_cell.angle_alpha   90.00
_cell.angle_beta   90.00
_cell.angle_gamma   90.00
#
_symmetry.space_group_name_H-M   'P 1'
#
loop_
_entity.id
_entity.type
_entity.pdbx_description
1 polymer ?
#
loop_
_entity_poly.entity_id
_entity_poly.type
_entity_poly.pdbx_seq_one_letter_code
_entity_poly.pdbx_strand_id
1 'polypeptide(L)'
;MDSQLRSAPTHLPEPPENTPDHPPRLPRPHPVPRLARPACTLPGPGGEDAFWQHVRARGGTPLVGPDPRGSADHRAVTFLWRGTADTRAVQVLPNKLGDPRDPDGNLMEHVPGTDVWHWTLRLRHDWRGTYDL
;
A
#
# COMPACT_ATOMS: atom_id res chain seq x y z
N MET A 1 -34.11 -16.70 38.30
CA MET A 1 -33.58 -16.73 36.92
C MET A 1 -34.32 -15.66 36.14
N ASP A 2 -33.65 -15.04 35.16
CA ASP A 2 -34.09 -13.92 34.31
C ASP A 2 -33.76 -12.50 34.80
N SER A 3 -32.49 -12.12 34.53
CA SER A 3 -32.05 -10.73 34.45
C SER A 3 -32.25 -10.23 33.02
N GLN A 4 -33.21 -9.33 32.81
CA GLN A 4 -33.41 -8.65 31.53
C GLN A 4 -32.38 -7.53 31.36
N LEU A 5 -31.42 -7.75 30.45
CA LEU A 5 -30.54 -6.71 29.93
C LEU A 5 -31.36 -5.77 29.05
N ARG A 6 -31.69 -4.58 29.57
CA ARG A 6 -32.22 -3.47 28.75
C ARG A 6 -31.12 -2.99 27.82
N SER A 7 -31.30 -3.19 26.51
CA SER A 7 -30.47 -2.55 25.49
C SER A 7 -30.75 -1.05 25.52
N ALA A 8 -29.73 -0.25 25.80
CA ALA A 8 -29.80 1.20 25.65
C ALA A 8 -29.76 1.55 24.14
N PRO A 9 -30.61 2.46 23.65
CA PRO A 9 -30.53 2.91 22.27
C PRO A 9 -29.22 3.68 22.06
N THR A 10 -28.38 3.19 21.15
CA THR A 10 -27.18 3.88 20.70
C THR A 10 -27.61 5.13 19.94
N HIS A 11 -27.55 6.31 20.56
CA HIS A 11 -27.71 7.58 19.87
C HIS A 11 -26.49 7.77 18.97
N LEU A 12 -26.67 7.59 17.65
CA LEU A 12 -25.71 8.05 16.65
C LEU A 12 -25.84 9.57 16.58
N PRO A 13 -24.76 10.35 16.78
CA PRO A 13 -24.83 11.79 16.67
C PRO A 13 -25.29 12.19 15.27
N GLU A 14 -26.10 13.25 15.18
CA GLU A 14 -26.53 13.79 13.89
C GLU A 14 -25.31 14.28 13.09
N PRO A 15 -25.22 13.97 11.78
CA PRO A 15 -24.14 14.44 10.95
C PRO A 15 -24.11 15.98 10.91
N PRO A 16 -22.94 16.63 11.01
CA PRO A 16 -22.85 18.09 10.99
C PRO A 16 -23.36 18.69 9.68
N GLU A 17 -24.34 19.59 9.77
CA GLU A 17 -25.10 20.19 8.65
C GLU A 17 -24.26 21.08 7.70
N ASN A 18 -23.01 21.39 8.04
CA ASN A 18 -22.14 22.30 7.26
C ASN A 18 -20.79 21.67 6.87
N THR A 19 -20.74 20.34 6.78
CA THR A 19 -19.53 19.66 6.31
C THR A 19 -19.44 19.79 4.79
N PRO A 20 -18.33 20.28 4.23
CA PRO A 20 -18.15 20.27 2.78
C PRO A 20 -18.28 18.84 2.25
N ASP A 21 -18.99 18.66 1.13
CA ASP A 21 -19.18 17.35 0.46
C ASP A 21 -17.89 16.75 -0.14
N HIS A 22 -16.74 17.37 0.14
CA HIS A 22 -15.44 16.88 -0.30
C HIS A 22 -14.53 16.65 0.91
N PRO A 23 -13.71 15.60 0.86
CA PRO A 23 -12.67 15.39 1.87
C PRO A 23 -11.79 16.62 2.00
N PRO A 24 -11.37 17.00 3.21
CA PRO A 24 -10.44 18.10 3.41
C PRO A 24 -9.18 17.87 2.58
N ARG A 25 -8.89 18.79 1.66
CA ARG A 25 -7.71 18.75 0.78
C ARG A 25 -6.47 19.30 1.49
N LEU A 26 -6.32 18.97 2.77
CA LEU A 26 -5.17 19.38 3.55
C LEU A 26 -3.95 18.57 3.11
N PRO A 27 -2.77 19.21 2.93
CA PRO A 27 -1.53 18.49 2.70
C PRO A 27 -1.28 17.49 3.83
N ARG A 28 -0.72 16.33 3.50
CA ARG A 28 -0.25 15.43 4.55
C ARG A 28 0.92 16.11 5.27
N PRO A 29 0.91 16.21 6.60
CA PRO A 29 1.99 16.90 7.33
C PRO A 29 3.34 16.18 7.22
N HIS A 30 3.35 14.88 6.90
CA HIS A 30 4.55 14.07 6.70
C HIS A 30 4.35 13.20 5.46
N PRO A 31 5.38 12.93 4.65
CA PRO A 31 5.26 12.04 3.49
C PRO A 31 4.89 10.61 3.91
N VAL A 32 4.36 9.80 2.97
CA VAL A 32 4.16 8.37 3.27
C VAL A 32 5.52 7.73 3.56
N PRO A 33 5.66 6.94 4.64
CA PRO A 33 6.93 6.26 4.93
C PRO A 33 7.32 5.25 3.85
N ARG A 34 8.22 5.63 2.94
CA ARG A 34 8.82 4.75 1.93
C ARG A 34 9.91 3.87 2.57
N LEU A 35 10.00 2.63 2.13
CA LEU A 35 11.05 1.68 2.52
C LEU A 35 11.96 1.40 1.31
N ALA A 36 13.27 1.49 1.51
CA ALA A 36 14.25 1.14 0.48
C ALA A 36 14.33 -0.38 0.23
N ARG A 37 14.00 -1.19 1.24
CA ARG A 37 14.02 -2.65 1.12
C ARG A 37 12.60 -3.21 0.97
N PRO A 38 12.35 -4.04 -0.05
CA PRO A 38 11.06 -4.70 -0.21
C PRO A 38 10.83 -5.79 0.83
N ALA A 39 9.57 -6.19 0.96
CA ALA A 39 9.10 -7.25 1.85
C ALA A 39 9.43 -8.68 1.31
N CYS A 40 10.08 -8.78 0.16
CA CYS A 40 10.45 -10.01 -0.51
C CYS A 40 11.86 -9.92 -1.08
N THR A 41 12.50 -11.07 -1.32
CA THR A 41 13.74 -11.13 -2.09
C THR A 41 13.43 -10.85 -3.56
N LEU A 42 14.07 -9.83 -4.13
CA LEU A 42 13.98 -9.52 -5.56
C LEU A 42 14.85 -10.49 -6.37
N PRO A 43 14.46 -10.85 -7.60
CA PRO A 43 15.26 -11.73 -8.44
C PRO A 43 16.48 -11.00 -8.98
N GLY A 44 17.53 -11.77 -9.30
CA GLY A 44 18.55 -11.34 -10.25
C GLY A 44 18.16 -11.74 -11.68
N PRO A 45 18.95 -11.32 -12.69
CA PRO A 45 18.72 -11.71 -14.08
C PRO A 45 18.62 -13.23 -14.25
N GLY A 46 17.59 -13.69 -14.97
CA GLY A 46 17.28 -15.11 -15.18
C GLY A 46 16.44 -15.78 -14.08
N GLY A 47 16.11 -15.07 -12.99
CA GLY A 47 15.25 -15.55 -11.90
C GLY A 47 13.79 -15.06 -11.96
N GLU A 48 13.42 -14.30 -12.98
CA GLU A 48 12.17 -13.54 -13.07
C GLU A 48 10.94 -14.45 -13.12
N ASP A 49 10.98 -15.51 -13.92
CA ASP A 49 9.82 -16.39 -14.06
C ASP A 49 9.49 -17.13 -12.77
N ALA A 50 10.52 -17.63 -12.06
CA ALA A 50 10.34 -18.26 -10.76
C ALA A 50 9.81 -17.26 -9.72
N PHE A 51 10.34 -16.03 -9.73
CA PHE A 51 9.85 -14.95 -8.88
C PHE A 51 8.37 -14.64 -9.15
N TRP A 52 7.98 -14.46 -10.41
CA TRP A 52 6.59 -14.16 -10.76
C TRP A 52 5.63 -15.32 -10.50
N GLN A 53 6.08 -16.57 -10.65
CA GLN A 53 5.33 -17.74 -10.21
C GLN A 53 5.08 -17.70 -8.70
N HIS A 54 6.10 -17.38 -7.92
CA HIS A 54 5.98 -17.24 -6.47
C HIS A 54 5.01 -16.12 -6.06
N VAL A 55 5.07 -14.95 -6.72
CA VAL A 55 4.14 -13.83 -6.48
C VAL A 55 2.70 -14.27 -6.76
N ARG A 56 2.44 -14.93 -7.89
CA ARG A 56 1.10 -15.45 -8.22
C ARG A 56 0.61 -16.48 -7.21
N ALA A 57 1.46 -17.39 -6.77
CA ALA A 57 1.13 -18.40 -5.77
C ALA A 57 0.74 -17.79 -4.40
N ARG A 58 1.20 -16.56 -4.10
CA ARG A 58 0.81 -15.80 -2.91
C ARG A 58 -0.47 -14.98 -3.07
N GLY A 59 -1.16 -15.08 -4.21
CA GLY A 59 -2.35 -14.29 -4.51
C GLY A 59 -2.07 -12.97 -5.22
N GLY A 60 -0.84 -12.76 -5.69
CA GLY A 60 -0.46 -11.59 -6.50
C GLY A 60 0.21 -10.47 -5.70
N THR A 61 0.01 -9.26 -6.17
CA THR A 61 0.57 -8.02 -5.64
C THR A 61 -0.54 -7.22 -4.93
N PRO A 62 -0.23 -6.41 -3.89
CA PRO A 62 1.08 -6.24 -3.25
C PRO A 62 1.45 -7.42 -2.35
N LEU A 63 2.75 -7.65 -2.18
CA LEU A 63 3.28 -8.55 -1.16
C LEU A 63 3.40 -7.83 0.19
N VAL A 64 2.89 -8.46 1.24
CA VAL A 64 2.92 -7.92 2.61
C VAL A 64 3.87 -8.73 3.49
N GLY A 65 4.77 -8.05 4.19
CA GLY A 65 5.72 -8.63 5.12
C GLY A 65 5.77 -7.89 6.46
N PRO A 66 6.57 -8.39 7.42
CA PRO A 66 6.75 -7.75 8.72
C PRO A 66 7.34 -6.34 8.58
N ASP A 67 7.11 -5.49 9.58
CA ASP A 67 7.80 -4.20 9.66
C ASP A 67 9.32 -4.41 9.84
N PRO A 68 10.19 -3.84 8.99
CA PRO A 68 11.64 -3.93 9.18
C PRO A 68 12.13 -3.29 10.48
N ARG A 69 11.30 -2.47 11.14
CA ARG A 69 11.59 -1.88 12.47
C ARG A 69 11.04 -2.71 13.64
N GLY A 70 10.44 -3.87 13.37
CA GLY A 70 9.93 -4.80 14.39
C GLY A 70 8.61 -4.41 15.05
N SER A 71 7.92 -3.34 14.61
CA SER A 71 6.61 -2.98 15.17
C SER A 71 5.51 -3.93 14.68
N ALA A 72 4.71 -4.44 15.62
CA ALA A 72 3.51 -5.22 15.29
C ALA A 72 2.41 -4.36 14.64
N ASP A 73 2.43 -3.04 14.84
CA ASP A 73 1.41 -2.13 14.32
C ASP A 73 1.58 -1.81 12.84
N HIS A 74 2.71 -2.18 12.24
CA HIS A 74 3.06 -1.83 10.87
C HIS A 74 3.42 -3.05 10.03
N ARG A 75 3.36 -2.88 8.72
CA ARG A 75 3.76 -3.86 7.72
C ARG A 75 4.57 -3.19 6.62
N ALA A 76 5.51 -3.92 6.04
CA ALA A 76 6.09 -3.57 4.76
C ALA A 76 5.16 -4.05 3.65
N VAL A 77 4.73 -3.16 2.77
CA VAL A 77 3.81 -3.45 1.66
C VAL A 77 4.54 -3.13 0.37
N THR A 78 4.85 -4.16 -0.43
CA THR A 78 5.61 -4.08 -1.67
C THR A 78 4.70 -4.28 -2.87
N PHE A 79 4.52 -3.23 -3.64
CA PHE A 79 3.85 -3.26 -4.92
C PHE A 79 4.86 -3.71 -5.98
N LEU A 80 4.41 -4.55 -6.90
CA LEU A 80 5.20 -5.16 -7.94
C LEU A 80 4.53 -4.97 -9.30
N TRP A 81 5.34 -4.70 -10.32
CA TRP A 81 4.92 -4.66 -11.71
C TRP A 81 5.90 -5.43 -12.60
N ARG A 82 5.35 -6.19 -13.56
CA ARG A 82 6.13 -6.91 -14.58
C ARG A 82 6.21 -6.04 -15.82
N GLY A 83 7.36 -5.40 -16.00
CA GLY A 83 7.64 -4.56 -17.15
C GLY A 83 7.89 -5.35 -18.44
N THR A 84 8.04 -4.60 -19.52
CA THR A 84 8.51 -5.07 -20.82
C THR A 84 9.74 -4.27 -21.24
N ALA A 85 10.36 -4.61 -22.37
CA ALA A 85 11.47 -3.83 -22.93
C ALA A 85 11.10 -2.36 -23.21
N ASP A 86 9.81 -2.06 -23.40
CA ASP A 86 9.32 -0.72 -23.68
C ASP A 86 8.91 0.05 -22.41
N THR A 87 8.87 -0.60 -21.25
CA THR A 87 8.51 0.05 -19.97
C THR A 87 9.61 1.04 -19.56
N ARG A 88 9.26 2.33 -19.53
CA ARG A 88 10.18 3.42 -19.16
C ARG A 88 10.03 3.89 -17.72
N ALA A 89 8.82 3.83 -17.20
CA ALA A 89 8.48 4.18 -15.84
C ALA A 89 7.19 3.46 -15.46
N VAL A 90 7.03 3.19 -14.17
CA VAL A 90 5.81 2.66 -13.58
C VAL A 90 5.49 3.50 -12.36
N GLN A 91 4.25 3.93 -12.22
CA GLN A 91 3.81 4.74 -11.10
C GLN A 91 2.66 4.02 -10.40
N VAL A 92 2.80 3.78 -9.10
CA VAL A 92 1.71 3.21 -8.30
C VAL A 92 0.82 4.31 -7.76
N LEU A 93 -0.50 4.10 -7.77
CA LEU A 93 -1.49 5.07 -7.31
C LEU A 93 -2.34 4.47 -6.17
N PRO A 94 -1.80 4.35 -4.94
CA PRO A 94 -2.58 3.85 -3.83
C PRO A 94 -3.53 4.94 -3.31
N ASN A 95 -4.78 4.57 -3.10
CA ASN A 95 -5.85 5.48 -2.68
C ASN A 95 -5.46 6.21 -1.39
N LYS A 96 -5.60 7.54 -1.40
CA LYS A 96 -5.26 8.45 -0.30
C LYS A 96 -3.78 8.43 0.14
N LEU A 97 -2.89 7.75 -0.59
CA LEU A 97 -1.46 7.67 -0.27
C LEU A 97 -0.59 8.55 -1.19
N GLY A 98 -0.89 8.63 -2.48
CA GLY A 98 -0.18 9.52 -3.41
C GLY A 98 -0.28 11.01 -3.02
N ASP A 99 0.81 11.76 -3.20
CA ASP A 99 0.82 13.21 -3.10
C ASP A 99 0.77 13.82 -4.52
N PRO A 100 -0.32 14.53 -4.90
CA PRO A 100 -0.41 15.17 -6.21
C PRO A 100 0.66 16.25 -6.46
N ARG A 101 1.36 16.71 -5.42
CA ARG A 101 2.44 17.71 -5.52
C ARG A 101 3.82 17.08 -5.69
N ASP A 102 3.94 15.78 -5.46
CA ASP A 102 5.17 14.99 -5.60
C ASP A 102 4.85 13.65 -6.29
N PRO A 103 4.57 13.67 -7.62
CA PRO A 103 4.25 12.46 -8.36
C PRO A 103 5.42 11.46 -8.40
N ASP A 104 6.66 11.96 -8.35
CA ASP A 104 7.87 11.13 -8.43
C ASP A 104 8.04 10.25 -7.19
N GLY A 105 7.49 10.67 -6.04
CA GLY A 105 7.41 9.86 -4.82
C GLY A 105 6.75 8.49 -5.01
N ASN A 106 5.94 8.34 -6.06
CA ASN A 106 5.21 7.13 -6.41
C ASN A 106 5.83 6.33 -7.57
N LEU A 107 6.97 6.76 -8.12
CA LEU A 107 7.67 5.99 -9.16
C LEU A 107 8.31 4.74 -8.55
N MET A 108 8.09 3.62 -9.23
CA MET A 108 8.68 2.33 -8.89
C MET A 108 10.15 2.27 -9.29
N GLU A 109 10.94 1.56 -8.49
CA GLU A 109 12.35 1.27 -8.77
C GLU A 109 12.45 0.03 -9.66
N HIS A 110 13.25 0.12 -10.71
CA HIS A 110 13.55 -1.01 -11.58
C HIS A 110 14.67 -1.87 -10.97
N VAL A 111 14.46 -3.18 -10.94
CA VAL A 111 15.50 -4.13 -10.55
C VAL A 111 16.43 -4.37 -11.75
N PRO A 112 17.72 -3.99 -11.67
CA PRO A 112 18.61 -4.02 -12.82
C PRO A 112 18.69 -5.38 -13.51
N GLY A 113 18.52 -5.39 -14.82
CA GLY A 113 18.65 -6.59 -15.66
C GLY A 113 17.48 -7.57 -15.58
N THR A 114 16.34 -7.15 -15.00
CA THR A 114 15.13 -7.99 -14.91
C THR A 114 13.91 -7.26 -15.49
N ASP A 115 12.75 -7.91 -15.51
CA ASP A 115 11.46 -7.27 -15.81
C ASP A 115 10.73 -6.75 -14.55
N VAL A 116 11.38 -6.74 -13.39
CA VAL A 116 10.72 -6.44 -12.11
C VAL A 116 10.87 -4.97 -11.74
N TRP A 117 9.73 -4.35 -11.43
CA TRP A 117 9.64 -3.03 -10.82
C TRP A 117 9.02 -3.16 -9.43
N HIS A 118 9.52 -2.42 -8.44
CA HIS A 118 9.00 -2.46 -7.07
C HIS A 118 8.84 -1.08 -6.43
N TRP A 119 7.89 -0.97 -5.50
CA TRP A 119 7.75 0.18 -4.63
C TRP A 119 7.23 -0.27 -3.27
N THR A 120 7.87 0.18 -2.19
CA THR A 120 7.58 -0.35 -0.86
C THR A 120 7.25 0.76 0.13
N LEU A 121 6.14 0.56 0.84
CA LEU A 121 5.71 1.43 1.93
C LEU A 121 5.75 0.70 3.28
N ARG A 122 5.92 1.49 4.34
CA ARG A 122 5.62 1.07 5.71
C ARG A 122 4.25 1.63 6.10
N LEU A 123 3.25 0.76 6.14
CA LEU A 123 1.87 1.12 6.46
C LEU A 123 1.47 0.54 7.80
N ARG A 124 0.46 1.15 8.45
CA ARG A 124 -0.20 0.50 9.59
C ARG A 124 -0.85 -0.80 9.14
N HIS A 125 -0.87 -1.80 10.01
CA HIS A 125 -1.41 -3.12 9.71
C HIS A 125 -2.93 -3.11 9.42
N ASP A 126 -3.64 -2.07 9.88
CA ASP A 126 -5.07 -1.86 9.70
C ASP A 126 -5.42 -0.97 8.51
N TRP A 127 -4.42 -0.47 7.76
CA TRP A 127 -4.67 0.32 6.57
C TRP A 127 -5.32 -0.54 5.47
N ARG A 128 -6.39 -0.02 4.86
CA ARG A 128 -7.08 -0.62 3.72
C ARG A 128 -7.30 0.44 2.65
N GLY A 129 -7.03 0.09 1.41
CA GLY A 129 -7.22 0.97 0.27
C GLY A 129 -7.11 0.21 -1.04
N THR A 130 -7.76 0.75 -2.07
CA THR A 130 -7.56 0.35 -3.46
C THR A 130 -6.27 0.97 -3.99
N TYR A 131 -5.76 0.45 -5.09
CA TYR A 131 -4.62 1.00 -5.80
C TYR A 131 -4.70 0.61 -7.27
N ASP A 132 -4.04 1.40 -8.11
CA ASP A 132 -3.79 1.11 -9.52
C ASP A 132 -2.27 1.16 -9.80
N LEU A 133 -1.83 0.55 -10.91
CA LEU A 133 -0.44 0.45 -11.37
C LEU A 133 -0.31 0.84 -12.85
#